data_AF-A0A098EXT9-F1
#
_entry.id   AF-A0A098EXT9-F1
#
_cell.length_a   1.000
_cell.length_b   1.000
_cell.length_c   1.000
_cell.angle_alpha   90.00
_cell.angle_beta   90.00
_cell.angle_gamma   90.00
#
_symmetry.space_group_name_H-M   'P 1'
#
loop_
_entity.id
_entity.type
_entity.pdbx_description
1 polymer ?
#
loop_
_entity_poly.entity_id
_entity_poly.type
_entity_poly.pdbx_seq_one_letter_code
_entity_poly.pdbx_strand_id
1 'polypeptide(L)' 'MKKVINLVIGIIGVTIGAVLLAMGNDDEPFQTRFLFKLFGLIIFIGTIVFVRKRWN' A
#
# COMPACT_ATOMS: atom_id res chain seq x y z
N MET A 1 -13.80 -1.01 19.50
CA MET A 1 -14.20 -1.27 18.10
C MET A 1 -13.44 -0.42 17.07
N LYS A 2 -13.44 0.93 17.15
CA LYS A 2 -12.74 1.80 16.17
C LYS A 2 -11.24 1.49 15.97
N LYS A 3 -10.51 1.16 17.05
CA LYS A 3 -9.07 0.80 16.97
C LYS A 3 -8.83 -0.50 16.22
N VAL A 4 -9.68 -1.52 16.42
CA VAL A 4 -9.57 -2.82 15.72
C VAL A 4 -9.84 -2.66 14.23
N ILE A 5 -10.87 -1.87 13.86
CA ILE A 5 -11.19 -1.58 12.47
C ILE A 5 -10.03 -0.84 11.77
N ASN A 6 -9.43 0.16 12.43
CA ASN A 6 -8.27 0.86 11.88
C ASN A 6 -7.06 -0.06 11.69
N LEU A 7 -6.87 -1.04 12.58
CA LEU A 7 -5.80 -2.03 12.50
C LEU A 7 -6.02 -2.97 11.30
N VAL A 8 -7.25 -3.46 11.10
CA VAL A 8 -7.61 -4.30 9.94
C VAL A 8 -7.42 -3.55 8.63
N ILE A 9 -7.90 -2.30 8.54
CA ILE A 9 -7.71 -1.45 7.35
C ILE A 9 -6.21 -1.18 7.11
N GLY A 10 -5.45 -0.96 8.17
CA GLY A 10 -4.01 -0.77 8.11
C GLY A 10 -3.27 -1.99 7.55
N ILE A 11 -3.59 -3.18 8.04
CA ILE A 11 -3.01 -4.43 7.54
C ILE A 11 -3.36 -4.61 6.06
N ILE A 12 -4.63 -4.43 5.68
CA ILE A 12 -5.08 -4.57 4.29
C ILE A 12 -4.33 -3.61 3.37
N GLY A 13 -4.23 -2.32 3.73
CA GLY A 13 -3.55 -1.33 2.89
C GLY A 13 -2.04 -1.58 2.76
N VAL A 14 -1.38 -2.01 3.85
CA VAL A 14 0.05 -2.39 3.84
C VAL A 14 0.26 -3.62 2.96
N THR A 15 -0.58 -4.65 3.08
CA THR A 15 -0.50 -5.86 2.26
C THR A 15 -0.70 -5.54 0.79
N ILE A 16 -1.72 -4.75 0.42
CA ILE A 16 -1.97 -4.35 -0.97
C ILE A 16 -0.77 -3.56 -1.53
N GLY A 17 -0.28 -2.56 -0.79
CA GLY A 17 0.87 -1.77 -1.22
C GLY A 17 2.13 -2.63 -1.41
N ALA A 18 2.39 -3.56 -0.48
CA ALA A 18 3.52 -4.49 -0.57
C ALA A 18 3.42 -5.45 -1.75
N VAL A 19 2.23 -6.01 -2.02
CA VAL A 19 2.00 -6.89 -3.17
C VAL A 19 2.23 -6.15 -4.49
N LEU A 20 1.73 -4.92 -4.62
CA LEU A 20 1.95 -4.10 -5.81
C LEU A 20 3.42 -3.76 -6.03
N LEU A 21 4.18 -3.52 -4.95
CA LEU A 21 5.62 -3.29 -5.01
C LEU A 21 6.42 -4.55 -5.37
N ALA A 22 5.97 -5.71 -4.88
CA ALA A 22 6.61 -7.01 -5.09
C ALA A 22 6.23 -7.66 -6.44
N MET A 23 5.21 -7.13 -7.13
CA MET A 23 4.76 -7.69 -8.41
C MET A 23 5.85 -7.54 -9.47
N GLY A 24 6.34 -8.68 -9.96
CA GLY A 24 7.29 -8.76 -11.06
C GLY A 24 6.57 -8.70 -12.39
N ASN A 25 6.34 -7.49 -12.90
CA ASN A 25 5.74 -7.29 -14.22
C ASN A 25 6.81 -7.31 -15.32
N ASP A 26 7.56 -8.41 -15.40
CA ASP A 26 8.78 -8.48 -16.21
C ASP A 26 8.57 -8.50 -17.73
N ASP A 27 7.32 -8.60 -18.17
CA ASP A 27 6.90 -8.54 -19.57
C ASP A 27 6.27 -7.18 -19.96
N GLU A 28 6.01 -6.30 -19.00
CA GLU A 28 5.33 -5.02 -19.23
C GLU A 28 6.30 -3.89 -19.63
N PRO A 29 5.85 -2.83 -20.34
CA PRO A 29 6.64 -1.64 -20.60
C PRO A 29 7.14 -0.95 -19.31
N PHE A 30 8.30 -0.29 -19.38
CA PHE A 30 8.90 0.43 -18.23
C PHE A 30 7.90 1.37 -17.55
N GLN A 31 7.13 2.12 -18.33
CA GLN A 31 6.12 3.06 -17.80
C GLN A 31 5.08 2.35 -16.93
N THR A 32 4.57 1.19 -17.37
CA THR A 32 3.60 0.41 -16.60
C THR A 32 4.24 -0.11 -15.31
N ARG A 33 5.45 -0.68 -15.37
CA ARG A 33 6.17 -1.16 -14.16
C ARG A 33 6.42 -0.03 -13.17
N PHE A 34 6.84 1.14 -13.67
CA PHE A 34 7.12 2.31 -12.85
C PHE A 34 5.85 2.82 -12.18
N LEU A 35 4.75 2.95 -12.91
CA LEU A 35 3.46 3.36 -12.37
C LEU A 35 2.96 2.37 -11.32
N PHE A 36 3.03 1.06 -11.56
CA PHE A 36 2.65 0.03 -10.58
C PHE A 36 3.45 0.15 -9.27
N LYS A 37 4.78 0.28 -9.36
CA LYS A 37 5.63 0.46 -8.18
C LYS A 37 5.35 1.79 -7.47
N LEU A 38 5.11 2.86 -8.21
CA LEU A 38 4.76 4.17 -7.65
C LEU A 38 3.42 4.12 -6.91
N PHE A 39 2.39 3.50 -7.49
CA PHE A 39 1.09 3.32 -6.84
C PHE A 39 1.20 2.43 -5.60
N GLY A 40 1.95 1.32 -5.67
CA GLY A 40 2.24 0.47 -4.52
C GLY A 40 2.90 1.26 -3.37
N LEU A 41 3.88 2.10 -3.69
CA LEU A 41 4.56 2.97 -2.72
C LEU A 41 3.60 4.00 -2.10
N ILE A 42 2.78 4.67 -2.91
CA ILE A 42 1.80 5.67 -2.44
C ILE A 42 0.79 5.02 -1.49
N ILE A 43 0.26 3.84 -1.85
CA ILE A 43 -0.69 3.10 -1.02
C ILE A 43 -0.04 2.68 0.30
N PHE A 44 1.20 2.18 0.24
CA PHE A 44 1.94 1.75 1.41
C PHE A 44 2.18 2.90 2.41
N ILE A 45 2.78 4.00 1.93
CA ILE A 45 3.04 5.19 2.75
C ILE A 45 1.73 5.82 3.22
N GLY A 46 0.74 5.95 2.33
CA GLY A 46 -0.56 6.52 2.64
C GLY A 46 -1.28 5.74 3.74
N THR A 47 -1.19 4.40 3.72
CA THR A 47 -1.75 3.54 4.76
C THR A 47 -1.04 3.74 6.10
N ILE A 48 0.30 3.80 6.12
CA ILE A 48 1.07 4.05 7.34
C ILE A 48 0.70 5.40 7.95
N VAL A 49 0.64 6.46 7.14
CA VAL A 49 0.28 7.81 7.58
C VAL A 49 -1.16 7.85 8.09
N PHE A 50 -2.10 7.20 7.39
CA PHE A 50 -3.50 7.12 7.80
C PHE A 50 -3.67 6.42 9.16
N VAL A 51 -3.04 5.26 9.33
CA VAL A 51 -3.07 4.52 10.60
C VAL A 51 -2.46 5.36 11.71
N ARG A 52 -1.29 5.98 11.48
CA ARG A 52 -0.63 6.85 12.46
C ARG A 52 -1.51 8.01 12.89
N LYS A 53 -2.16 8.70 11.94
CA LYS A 53 -3.07 9.82 12.23
C LYS A 53 -4.34 9.41 12.96
N ARG A 54 -4.83 8.19 12.77
CA ARG A 54 -6.04 7.66 13.41
C ARG A 54 -5.78 6.95 14.74
N TRP A 55 -4.53 6.65 15.05
CA TRP A 55 -4.13 5.98 16.28
C TRP A 55 -3.64 6.96 17.36
N ASN A 56 -3.08 8.11 16.94
CA ASN A 56 -2.74 9.25 17.78
C ASN A 56 -3.99 10.08 18.11
#